data_AF-A0A5K4F3C9-F1
#
_entry.id   AF-A0A5K4F3C9-F1
#
_cell.length_a   1.000
_cell.length_b   1.000
_cell.length_c   1.000
_cell.angle_alpha   90.00
_cell.angle_beta   90.00
_cell.angle_gamma   90.00
#
_symmetry.space_group_name_H-M   'P 1'
#
loop_
_entity.id
_entity.type
_entity.pdbx_description
1 polymer ?
#
loop_
_entity_poly.entity_id
_entity_poly.type
_entity_poly.pdbx_seq_one_letter_code
_entity_poly.pdbx_strand_id
1 'polypeptide(L)'
;MTKTVCLKNSHEWHPYVHQYGYYDPVTVGSIDGTDTTPHDRAIQRALTSSYKSKDHVFNRNAKATIFVGRLPYHTSKICLQKALHELLNKHLGNDLNKKSRKYCRSRSPFSCDEIWPKIHIVHNIVTGYPCGYAFAYFSSESDAERVLRAWRNQTTVSTKLHCGLKDERHCGLDIPNGDKVILEPYFGGTLPGWRPRRLGGGLGGRKEAGQLRFGGIARPFRRPFSVNNASLMEKKTKFHRD
;
A
#
# COMPACT_ATOMS: atom_id res chain seq x y z
N MET A 1 16.04 -25.38 -0.50
CA MET A 1 15.02 -24.88 0.43
C MET A 1 13.72 -24.67 -0.32
N THR A 2 12.83 -25.66 -0.24
CA THR A 2 11.45 -25.56 -0.72
C THR A 2 10.77 -24.43 0.04
N LYS A 3 10.45 -23.33 -0.65
CA LYS A 3 9.66 -22.25 -0.06
C LYS A 3 8.29 -22.83 0.22
N THR A 4 7.96 -23.02 1.49
CA THR A 4 6.60 -23.31 1.95
C THR A 4 5.71 -22.20 1.41
N VAL A 5 5.02 -22.48 0.31
CA VAL A 5 3.94 -21.61 -0.17
C VAL A 5 2.89 -21.71 0.91
N CYS A 6 2.70 -20.64 1.68
CA CYS A 6 1.57 -20.54 2.61
C CYS A 6 0.31 -20.70 1.78
N LEU A 7 -0.24 -21.91 1.81
CA LEU A 7 -1.51 -22.24 1.17
C LEU A 7 -2.54 -21.32 1.81
N LYS A 8 -3.21 -20.53 0.96
CA LYS A 8 -4.29 -19.62 1.33
C LYS A 8 -5.26 -20.42 2.20
N ASN A 9 -5.35 -20.09 3.49
CA ASN A 9 -6.31 -20.72 4.38
C ASN A 9 -7.69 -20.26 3.88
N SER A 10 -8.41 -21.15 3.20
CA SER A 10 -9.59 -20.80 2.37
C SER A 10 -10.72 -20.13 3.16
N HIS A 11 -10.70 -20.26 4.48
CA HIS A 11 -11.72 -19.74 5.38
C HIS A 11 -11.45 -18.35 5.96
N GLU A 12 -10.24 -17.80 5.86
CA GLU A 12 -9.93 -16.49 6.42
C GLU A 12 -9.87 -15.41 5.34
N TRP A 13 -10.80 -14.45 5.44
CA TRP A 13 -10.86 -13.33 4.52
C TRP A 13 -10.01 -12.16 5.01
N HIS A 14 -9.18 -11.61 4.13
CA HIS A 14 -8.35 -10.45 4.41
C HIS A 14 -8.53 -9.40 3.30
N PRO A 15 -8.66 -8.11 3.66
CA PRO A 15 -8.76 -7.03 2.67
C PRO A 15 -7.47 -6.79 1.90
N TYR A 16 -6.31 -7.17 2.43
CA TYR A 16 -5.01 -6.86 1.83
C TYR A 16 -4.24 -8.13 1.42
N VAL A 17 -3.67 -8.12 0.21
CA VAL A 17 -2.96 -9.27 -0.38
C VAL A 17 -1.76 -9.72 0.47
N HIS A 18 -1.08 -8.77 1.11
CA HIS A 18 0.10 -9.08 1.91
C HIS A 18 -0.21 -9.95 3.14
N GLN A 19 -1.47 -9.97 3.59
CA GLN A 19 -1.91 -10.79 4.72
C GLN A 19 -2.02 -12.28 4.34
N TYR A 20 -2.25 -12.57 3.04
CA TYR A 20 -2.20 -13.93 2.52
C TYR A 20 -0.78 -14.47 2.32
N GLY A 21 0.25 -13.60 2.40
CA GLY A 21 1.66 -14.00 2.30
C GLY A 21 2.15 -14.34 0.88
N TYR A 22 1.29 -14.32 -0.13
CA TYR A 22 1.66 -14.55 -1.53
C TYR A 22 0.86 -13.65 -2.48
N TYR A 23 1.53 -13.11 -3.49
CA TYR A 23 0.91 -12.35 -4.58
C TYR A 23 0.61 -13.27 -5.76
N ASP A 24 -0.67 -13.49 -6.02
CA ASP A 24 -1.14 -14.13 -7.24
C ASP A 24 -1.82 -13.09 -8.14
N PRO A 25 -1.36 -12.88 -9.39
CA PRO A 25 -1.97 -11.97 -10.35
C PRO A 25 -3.47 -12.17 -10.58
N VAL A 26 -3.96 -13.41 -10.49
CA VAL A 26 -5.38 -13.72 -10.76
C VAL A 26 -6.25 -13.23 -9.61
N THR A 27 -5.92 -13.63 -8.39
CA THR A 27 -6.62 -13.17 -7.19
C THR A 27 -6.61 -11.66 -7.05
N VAL A 28 -5.49 -10.97 -7.28
CA VAL A 28 -5.49 -9.49 -7.25
C VAL A 28 -6.24 -8.86 -8.42
N GLY A 29 -6.51 -9.58 -9.50
CA GLY A 29 -7.40 -9.12 -10.56
C GLY A 29 -8.86 -9.07 -10.11
N SER A 30 -9.23 -9.97 -9.21
CA SER A 30 -10.59 -10.12 -8.69
C SER A 30 -10.92 -9.11 -7.60
N ILE A 31 -12.13 -8.56 -7.64
CA ILE A 31 -12.60 -7.57 -6.64
C ILE A 31 -12.65 -8.14 -5.23
N ASP A 32 -12.98 -9.43 -5.09
CA ASP A 32 -13.11 -10.12 -3.81
C ASP A 32 -11.99 -11.15 -3.57
N GLY A 33 -11.06 -11.28 -4.52
CA GLY A 33 -9.92 -12.18 -4.42
C GLY A 33 -10.28 -13.66 -4.63
N THR A 34 -11.40 -13.95 -5.30
CA THR A 34 -11.89 -15.34 -5.49
C THR A 34 -11.67 -15.90 -6.89
N ASP A 35 -11.39 -15.07 -7.91
CA ASP A 35 -11.15 -15.58 -9.26
C ASP A 35 -10.01 -16.59 -9.31
N THR A 36 -10.18 -17.60 -10.16
CA THR A 36 -9.20 -18.65 -10.43
C THR A 36 -8.71 -18.64 -11.88
N THR A 37 -9.34 -17.84 -12.75
CA THR A 37 -8.99 -17.75 -14.17
C THR A 37 -8.60 -16.32 -14.56
N PRO A 38 -7.58 -16.14 -15.41
CA PRO A 38 -7.15 -14.82 -15.83
C PRO A 38 -8.16 -14.21 -16.81
N HIS A 39 -8.86 -13.17 -16.37
CA HIS A 39 -9.91 -12.52 -17.18
C HIS A 39 -9.39 -11.34 -18.02
N ASP A 40 -8.13 -10.90 -17.86
CA ASP A 40 -7.53 -9.84 -18.67
C ASP A 40 -6.12 -10.15 -19.19
N ARG A 41 -5.74 -9.48 -20.29
CA ARG A 41 -4.43 -9.66 -20.97
C ARG A 41 -3.24 -9.32 -20.08
N ALA A 42 -3.38 -8.43 -19.11
CA ALA A 42 -2.27 -8.05 -18.25
C ALA A 42 -2.09 -9.05 -17.09
N ILE A 43 -3.14 -9.71 -16.59
CA ILE A 43 -3.04 -10.85 -15.68
C ILE A 43 -2.30 -11.98 -16.40
N GLN A 44 -2.68 -12.30 -17.65
CA GLN A 44 -1.97 -13.29 -18.45
C GLN A 44 -0.48 -12.93 -18.60
N ARG A 45 -0.16 -11.67 -18.91
CA ARG A 45 1.22 -11.18 -18.97
C ARG A 45 1.95 -11.28 -17.62
N ALA A 46 1.26 -11.02 -16.51
CA ALA A 46 1.84 -11.13 -15.18
C ALA A 46 2.20 -12.58 -14.83
N LEU A 47 1.32 -13.53 -15.19
CA LEU A 47 1.54 -14.96 -15.00
C LEU A 47 2.73 -15.48 -15.80
N THR A 48 2.90 -15.03 -17.05
CA THR A 48 4.01 -15.47 -17.91
C THR A 48 5.31 -14.69 -17.66
N SER A 49 5.25 -13.56 -16.97
CA SER A 49 6.43 -12.76 -16.63
C SER A 49 7.17 -13.26 -15.40
N SER A 50 8.46 -12.93 -15.31
CA SER A 50 9.25 -13.05 -14.09
C SER A 50 9.69 -11.66 -13.61
N TYR A 51 9.73 -11.49 -12.28
CA TYR A 51 10.25 -10.29 -11.65
C TYR A 51 11.37 -10.67 -10.69
N LYS A 52 12.54 -10.04 -10.86
CA LYS A 52 13.65 -10.09 -9.91
C LYS A 52 13.76 -8.74 -9.23
N SER A 53 13.70 -8.74 -7.91
CA SER A 53 13.91 -7.54 -7.12
C SER A 53 15.38 -7.09 -7.21
N LYS A 54 15.63 -5.79 -7.07
CA LYS A 54 16.98 -5.22 -7.08
C LYS A 54 17.51 -5.02 -5.65
N ASP A 55 17.09 -5.85 -4.71
CA ASP A 55 17.32 -5.60 -3.28
C ASP A 55 18.81 -5.56 -2.93
N HIS A 56 19.61 -6.38 -3.63
CA HIS A 56 21.07 -6.43 -3.49
C HIS A 56 21.77 -5.14 -3.93
N VAL A 57 21.18 -4.38 -4.87
CA VAL A 57 21.83 -3.19 -5.47
C VAL A 57 21.94 -2.06 -4.46
N PHE A 58 21.01 -1.98 -3.51
CA PHE A 58 21.01 -0.90 -2.51
C PHE A 58 21.54 -1.35 -1.15
N ASN A 59 21.80 -2.65 -0.94
CA ASN A 59 22.15 -3.23 0.36
C ASN A 59 21.21 -2.79 1.49
N ARG A 60 19.90 -2.73 1.19
CA ARG A 60 18.87 -2.30 2.17
C ARG A 60 17.88 -3.42 2.41
N ASN A 61 17.49 -3.58 3.67
CA ASN A 61 16.47 -4.54 4.06
C ASN A 61 15.12 -4.17 3.43
N ALA A 62 14.58 -5.09 2.61
CA ALA A 62 13.29 -4.89 1.95
C ALA A 62 12.15 -4.65 2.94
N LYS A 63 12.21 -5.25 4.13
CA LYS A 63 11.20 -5.08 5.18
C LYS A 63 11.30 -3.73 5.91
N ALA A 64 12.48 -3.12 5.92
CA ALA A 64 12.70 -1.76 6.43
C ALA A 64 12.44 -0.68 5.35
N THR A 65 11.72 -1.03 4.27
CA THR A 65 11.46 -0.13 3.15
C THR A 65 9.95 0.05 2.96
N ILE A 66 9.51 1.31 2.92
CA ILE A 66 8.13 1.69 2.61
C ILE A 66 8.08 2.23 1.18
N PHE A 67 7.10 1.77 0.41
CA PHE A 67 6.68 2.35 -0.84
C PHE A 67 5.72 3.52 -0.57
N VAL A 68 6.02 4.67 -1.17
CA VAL A 68 5.19 5.87 -1.14
C VAL A 68 4.61 6.08 -2.54
N GLY A 69 3.32 5.82 -2.70
CA GLY A 69 2.62 5.96 -3.98
C GLY A 69 1.76 7.21 -4.05
N ARG A 70 1.37 7.62 -5.27
CA ARG A 70 0.54 8.82 -5.52
C ARG A 70 1.14 10.09 -4.92
N LEU A 71 2.46 10.17 -4.92
CA LEU A 71 3.19 11.34 -4.45
C LEU A 71 2.97 12.51 -5.42
N PRO A 72 2.62 13.72 -4.92
CA PRO A 72 2.58 14.91 -5.75
C PRO A 72 3.93 15.17 -6.42
N TYR A 73 3.89 15.61 -7.69
CA TYR A 73 5.11 15.81 -8.48
C TYR A 73 6.01 16.94 -7.96
N HIS A 74 5.47 17.90 -7.20
CA HIS A 74 6.23 19.00 -6.63
C HIS A 74 6.77 18.71 -5.22
N THR A 75 6.55 17.50 -4.68
CA THR A 75 7.00 17.15 -3.32
C THR A 75 8.51 17.10 -3.24
N SER A 76 9.09 17.86 -2.30
CA SER A 76 10.53 17.82 -2.03
C SER A 76 10.92 16.62 -1.15
N LYS A 77 12.15 16.10 -1.36
CA LYS A 77 12.75 15.03 -0.53
C LYS A 77 12.66 15.37 0.97
N ILE A 78 12.96 16.62 1.32
CA ILE A 78 12.98 17.13 2.70
C ILE A 78 11.57 17.13 3.31
N CYS A 79 10.56 17.56 2.56
CA CYS A 79 9.18 17.58 3.03
C CYS A 79 8.68 16.15 3.31
N LEU A 80 8.92 15.22 2.39
CA LEU A 80 8.57 13.81 2.57
C LEU A 80 9.31 13.18 3.75
N GLN A 81 10.60 13.48 3.91
CA GLN A 81 11.42 13.00 5.03
C GLN A 81 10.89 13.47 6.38
N LYS A 82 10.54 14.76 6.50
CA LYS A 82 9.97 15.34 7.72
C LYS A 82 8.62 14.69 8.08
N ALA A 83 7.71 14.59 7.12
CA ALA A 83 6.39 14.00 7.35
C ALA A 83 6.49 12.53 7.82
N LEU A 84 7.38 11.74 7.22
CA LEU A 84 7.58 10.35 7.65
C LEU A 84 8.32 10.24 9.00
N HIS A 85 9.24 11.17 9.28
CA HIS A 85 9.93 11.24 10.58
C HIS A 85 8.95 11.61 11.71
N GLU A 86 8.02 12.53 11.47
CA GLU A 86 6.97 12.88 12.42
C GLU A 86 6.01 11.71 12.66
N LEU A 87 5.63 10.98 11.61
CA LEU A 87 4.84 9.76 11.75
C LEU A 87 5.54 8.69 12.60
N LEU A 88 6.86 8.53 12.44
CA LEU A 88 7.65 7.60 13.23
C LEU A 88 7.63 7.95 14.72
N ASN A 89 7.73 9.25 15.04
CA ASN A 89 7.84 9.73 16.42
C ASN A 89 6.50 10.04 17.11
N LYS A 90 5.37 9.89 16.41
CA LYS A 90 4.05 10.30 16.90
C LYS A 90 3.67 9.68 18.26
N HIS A 91 4.07 8.45 18.54
CA HIS A 91 3.80 7.78 19.82
C HIS A 91 4.79 8.11 20.94
N LEU A 92 6.00 8.60 20.63
CA LEU A 92 6.98 9.03 21.63
C LEU A 92 6.65 10.40 22.24
N GLY A 93 5.78 11.17 21.58
CA GLY A 93 5.45 12.55 21.98
C GLY A 93 4.61 12.70 23.25
N ASN A 94 3.92 11.65 23.71
CA ASN A 94 3.11 11.74 24.94
C ASN A 94 3.97 11.85 26.21
N ASP A 95 5.20 11.34 26.20
CA ASP A 95 6.14 11.45 27.34
C ASP A 95 7.13 12.63 27.23
N LEU A 96 7.33 13.21 26.04
CA LEU A 96 8.42 14.16 25.77
C LEU A 96 7.99 15.61 25.55
N ASN A 97 6.72 15.95 25.77
CA ASN A 97 6.21 17.31 25.69
C ASN A 97 6.84 18.31 26.69
N LYS A 98 7.89 17.91 27.43
CA LYS A 98 8.70 18.74 28.33
C LYS A 98 10.11 19.10 27.82
N LYS A 99 10.68 18.50 26.76
CA LYS A 99 12.15 18.66 26.51
C LYS A 99 12.70 18.91 25.10
N SER A 100 11.95 18.97 24.00
CA SER A 100 12.58 19.28 22.71
C SER A 100 11.73 20.10 21.73
N ARG A 101 11.75 21.42 21.93
CA ARG A 101 11.63 22.41 20.85
C ARG A 101 13.00 22.73 20.23
N LYS A 102 13.97 21.81 20.28
CA LYS A 102 15.22 21.93 19.50
C LYS A 102 14.95 21.50 18.06
N TYR A 103 14.05 22.21 17.38
CA TYR A 103 14.10 22.24 15.93
C TYR A 103 15.37 23.00 15.58
N CYS A 104 16.31 22.29 14.98
CA CYS A 104 17.59 22.83 14.60
C CYS A 104 17.37 24.01 13.64
N ARG A 105 17.66 25.23 14.10
CA ARG A 105 17.99 26.38 13.24
C ARG A 105 19.42 26.22 12.69
N SER A 106 19.81 25.03 12.22
CA SER A 106 21.08 24.94 11.51
C SER A 106 20.91 25.59 10.13
N ARG A 107 21.66 26.68 9.92
CA ARG A 107 21.97 27.25 8.61
C ARG A 107 22.94 26.35 7.80
N SER A 108 23.13 25.09 8.22
CA SER A 108 24.02 24.15 7.53
C SER A 108 23.33 23.63 6.27
N PRO A 109 23.89 23.84 5.06
CA PRO A 109 23.35 23.28 3.83
C PRO A 109 23.40 21.74 3.79
N PHE A 110 24.12 21.10 4.72
CA PHE A 110 24.51 19.69 4.63
C PHE A 110 23.97 18.81 5.78
N SER A 111 23.05 19.30 6.61
CA SER A 111 22.60 18.61 7.85
C SER A 111 21.37 17.68 7.70
N CYS A 112 20.77 17.54 6.51
CA CYS A 112 19.51 16.78 6.38
C CYS A 112 19.68 15.26 6.17
N ASP A 113 20.89 14.79 5.82
CA ASP A 113 21.11 13.39 5.44
C ASP A 113 21.25 12.41 6.62
N GLU A 114 21.40 12.92 7.85
CA GLU A 114 21.46 12.09 9.07
C GLU A 114 20.09 11.76 9.67
N ILE A 115 19.02 12.41 9.19
CA ILE A 115 17.68 12.20 9.74
C ILE A 115 17.02 11.01 9.04
N TRP A 116 16.63 9.97 9.78
CA TRP A 116 15.82 8.88 9.22
C TRP A 116 14.35 9.32 9.07
N PRO A 117 13.62 8.88 8.03
CA PRO A 117 14.03 7.93 7.00
C PRO A 117 14.82 8.54 5.83
N LYS A 118 15.68 7.73 5.20
CA LYS A 118 16.36 8.11 3.94
C LYS A 118 15.36 7.98 2.79
N ILE A 119 15.22 9.03 1.97
CA ILE A 119 14.22 9.11 0.90
C ILE A 119 14.86 8.98 -0.49
N HIS A 120 14.25 8.18 -1.36
CA HIS A 120 14.56 8.10 -2.79
C HIS A 120 13.29 8.33 -3.63
N ILE A 121 13.15 9.54 -4.19
CA ILE A 121 12.09 9.86 -5.15
C ILE A 121 12.49 9.32 -6.52
N VAL A 122 11.59 8.58 -7.17
CA VAL A 122 11.86 8.04 -8.49
C VAL A 122 11.54 9.06 -9.56
N HIS A 123 12.49 9.26 -10.47
CA HIS A 123 12.37 10.16 -11.60
C HIS A 123 12.33 9.36 -12.90
N ASN A 124 11.66 9.92 -13.90
CA ASN A 124 11.69 9.41 -15.26
C ASN A 124 13.09 9.65 -15.82
N ILE A 125 13.73 8.58 -16.30
CA ILE A 125 15.15 8.61 -16.73
C ILE A 125 15.36 9.54 -17.92
N VAL A 126 14.37 9.66 -18.81
CA VAL A 126 14.48 10.46 -20.05
C VAL A 126 14.20 11.93 -19.76
N THR A 127 13.14 12.21 -19.00
CA THR A 127 12.65 13.60 -18.82
C THR A 127 13.14 14.27 -17.54
N GLY A 128 13.68 13.51 -16.58
CA GLY A 128 14.08 14.01 -15.26
C GLY A 128 12.91 14.31 -14.31
N TYR A 129 11.65 14.31 -14.79
CA TYR A 129 10.50 14.60 -13.95
C TYR A 129 10.19 13.47 -12.96
N PRO A 130 9.70 13.78 -11.75
CA PRO A 130 9.32 12.78 -10.77
C PRO A 130 8.16 11.91 -11.27
N CYS A 131 8.25 10.60 -11.05
CA CYS A 131 7.25 9.62 -11.47
C CYS A 131 6.01 9.57 -10.55
N GLY A 132 6.00 10.34 -9.46
CA GLY A 132 4.90 10.35 -8.49
C GLY A 132 4.93 9.19 -7.50
N TYR A 133 6.11 8.61 -7.26
CA TYR A 133 6.33 7.65 -6.17
C TYR A 133 7.76 7.71 -5.64
N ALA A 134 7.95 7.23 -4.42
CA ALA A 134 9.24 7.21 -3.73
C ALA A 134 9.40 5.94 -2.88
N PHE A 135 10.63 5.66 -2.50
CA PHE A 135 10.98 4.65 -1.50
C PHE A 135 11.56 5.35 -0.27
N ALA A 136 11.00 5.05 0.89
CA ALA A 136 11.50 5.52 2.17
C ALA A 136 12.15 4.34 2.91
N TYR A 137 13.41 4.49 3.23
CA TYR A 137 14.19 3.48 3.91
C TYR A 137 14.35 3.88 5.37
N PHE A 138 14.07 2.95 6.26
CA PHE A 138 14.18 3.11 7.71
C PHE A 138 15.43 2.40 8.23
N SER A 139 15.83 2.78 9.44
CA SER A 139 16.94 2.14 10.13
C SER A 139 16.62 0.68 10.48
N SER A 140 15.36 0.40 10.85
CA SER A 140 14.88 -0.92 11.24
C SER A 140 13.55 -1.29 10.57
N GLU A 141 13.25 -2.60 10.52
CA GLU A 141 11.94 -3.12 10.12
C GLU A 141 10.83 -2.62 11.05
N SER A 142 11.09 -2.62 12.37
CA SER A 142 10.15 -2.16 13.38
C SER A 142 9.74 -0.70 13.20
N ASP A 143 10.67 0.18 12.79
CA ASP A 143 10.37 1.59 12.51
C ASP A 143 9.47 1.74 11.28
N ALA A 144 9.74 0.99 10.21
CA ALA A 144 8.90 0.97 9.03
C ALA A 144 7.48 0.47 9.37
N GLU A 145 7.37 -0.59 10.18
CA GLU A 145 6.06 -1.11 10.61
C GLU A 145 5.31 -0.11 11.50
N ARG A 146 6.01 0.56 12.43
CA ARG A 146 5.43 1.61 13.27
C ARG A 146 4.84 2.74 12.43
N VAL A 147 5.54 3.20 11.40
CA VAL A 147 5.06 4.24 10.49
C VAL A 147 3.82 3.79 9.72
N LEU A 148 3.85 2.58 9.15
CA LEU A 148 2.68 2.01 8.44
C LEU A 148 1.46 1.89 9.37
N ARG A 149 1.67 1.45 10.61
CA ARG A 149 0.62 1.31 11.63
C ARG A 149 0.08 2.67 12.04
N ALA A 150 0.95 3.63 12.37
CA ALA A 150 0.57 4.98 12.75
C ALA A 150 -0.20 5.70 11.63
N TRP A 151 0.19 5.51 10.38
CA TRP A 151 -0.50 6.05 9.21
C TRP A 151 -1.88 5.39 8.99
N ARG A 152 -1.96 4.06 9.03
CA ARG A 152 -3.25 3.33 8.90
C ARG A 152 -4.24 3.73 9.99
N ASN A 153 -3.78 3.90 11.23
CA ASN A 153 -4.64 4.31 12.35
C ASN A 153 -5.22 5.71 12.17
N GLN A 154 -4.51 6.62 11.49
CA GLN A 154 -5.04 7.94 11.13
C GLN A 154 -6.16 7.86 10.08
N THR A 155 -6.06 6.90 9.16
CA THR A 155 -7.08 6.70 8.12
C THR A 155 -8.41 6.35 8.77
N THR A 156 -8.42 5.40 9.69
CA THR A 156 -9.64 4.88 10.33
C THR A 156 -10.44 5.95 11.08
N VAL A 157 -9.75 6.93 11.68
CA VAL A 157 -10.41 8.03 12.41
C VAL A 157 -11.09 9.01 11.45
N SER A 158 -10.43 9.36 10.35
CA SER A 158 -10.96 10.34 9.39
C SER A 158 -12.18 9.82 8.61
N THR A 159 -12.22 8.51 8.28
CA THR A 159 -13.34 7.91 7.52
C THR A 159 -14.65 7.85 8.33
N LYS A 160 -14.61 7.89 9.67
CA LYS A 160 -15.85 7.87 10.49
C LYS A 160 -16.62 9.19 10.48
N LEU A 161 -16.00 10.32 10.10
CA LEU A 161 -16.60 11.64 10.28
C LEU A 161 -17.43 12.13 9.07
N HIS A 162 -17.35 11.48 7.90
CA HIS A 162 -18.09 11.92 6.72
C HIS A 162 -19.09 10.88 6.21
N CYS A 163 -20.36 11.22 6.44
CA CYS A 163 -21.59 10.74 5.84
C CYS A 163 -21.46 10.11 4.43
N GLY A 164 -21.97 8.88 4.32
CA GLY A 164 -22.79 8.42 3.20
C GLY A 164 -22.14 8.09 1.85
N LEU A 165 -20.97 8.63 1.52
CA LEU A 165 -20.31 8.36 0.23
C LEU A 165 -19.04 7.54 0.45
N LYS A 166 -19.09 6.26 0.07
CA LYS A 166 -17.98 5.28 0.12
C LYS A 166 -16.83 5.62 -0.83
N ASP A 167 -16.35 6.86 -0.85
CA ASP A 167 -15.07 7.13 -1.48
C ASP A 167 -13.98 6.68 -0.50
N GLU A 168 -13.20 5.70 -0.96
CA GLU A 168 -12.06 5.05 -0.32
C GLU A 168 -10.93 6.07 -0.04
N ARG A 169 -11.23 7.07 0.80
CA ARG A 169 -10.31 8.13 1.20
C ARG A 169 -9.40 7.59 2.29
N HIS A 170 -8.26 7.07 1.85
CA HIS A 170 -7.10 6.91 2.72
C HIS A 170 -6.71 8.26 3.29
N CYS A 171 -6.29 8.33 4.55
CA CYS A 171 -5.68 9.56 5.02
C CYS A 171 -4.38 9.74 4.24
N GLY A 172 -4.19 10.89 3.61
CA GLY A 172 -2.97 11.20 2.90
C GLY A 172 -1.75 11.26 3.82
N LEU A 173 -0.73 11.93 3.34
CA LEU A 173 0.39 12.35 4.15
C LEU A 173 0.30 13.86 4.39
N ASP A 174 0.73 14.34 5.55
CA ASP A 174 0.76 15.77 5.88
C ASP A 174 1.88 16.48 5.11
N ILE A 175 1.65 16.64 3.81
CA ILE A 175 2.49 17.35 2.85
C ILE A 175 1.57 18.11 1.88
N PRO A 176 2.05 19.14 1.17
CA PRO A 176 1.26 19.82 0.16
C PRO A 176 0.68 18.84 -0.87
N ASN A 177 -0.64 18.89 -1.05
CA ASN A 177 -1.43 18.00 -1.91
C ASN A 177 -1.27 16.50 -1.58
N GLY A 178 -0.89 16.19 -0.34
CA GLY A 178 -0.58 14.84 0.14
C GLY A 178 -1.80 13.95 0.38
N ASP A 179 -3.02 14.46 0.23
CA ASP A 179 -4.29 13.79 0.60
C ASP A 179 -4.50 12.42 -0.05
N LYS A 180 -3.88 12.19 -1.21
CA LYS A 180 -4.02 10.95 -1.99
C LYS A 180 -2.83 10.01 -1.86
N VAL A 181 -1.79 10.41 -1.12
CA VAL A 181 -0.59 9.61 -0.91
C VAL A 181 -0.96 8.31 -0.21
N ILE A 182 -0.31 7.23 -0.64
CA ILE A 182 -0.47 5.91 -0.03
C ILE A 182 0.88 5.40 0.46
N LEU A 183 0.88 4.74 1.61
CA LEU A 183 2.06 4.08 2.17
C LEU A 183 1.83 2.57 2.21
N GLU A 184 2.69 1.80 1.55
CA GLU A 184 2.65 0.33 1.59
C GLU A 184 4.03 -0.26 1.91
N PRO A 185 4.11 -1.49 2.44
CA PRO A 185 5.37 -2.22 2.45
C PRO A 185 5.97 -2.33 1.05
N TYR A 186 7.30 -2.33 0.95
CA TYR A 186 7.96 -2.59 -0.33
C TYR A 186 7.78 -4.06 -0.75
N PHE A 187 6.73 -4.33 -1.51
CA PHE A 187 6.38 -5.68 -1.96
C PHE A 187 7.37 -6.31 -2.92
N GLY A 188 8.21 -5.50 -3.57
CA GLY A 188 9.23 -5.98 -4.51
C GLY A 188 10.16 -7.03 -3.90
N GLY A 189 10.56 -6.85 -2.63
CA GLY A 189 11.41 -7.79 -1.90
C GLY A 189 10.72 -8.55 -0.77
N THR A 190 9.49 -8.16 -0.40
CA THR A 190 8.81 -8.72 0.78
C THR A 190 7.62 -9.62 0.47
N LEU A 191 7.02 -9.53 -0.72
CA LEU A 191 5.84 -10.31 -1.08
C LEU A 191 6.18 -11.31 -2.19
N PRO A 192 6.29 -12.62 -1.88
CA PRO A 192 6.52 -13.65 -2.88
C PRO A 192 5.48 -13.60 -4.00
N GLY A 193 5.92 -13.83 -5.24
CA GLY A 193 5.04 -13.75 -6.42
C GLY A 193 4.82 -12.34 -6.97
N TRP A 194 5.25 -11.28 -6.27
CA TRP A 194 5.00 -9.89 -6.67
C TRP A 194 5.33 -9.62 -8.14
N ARG A 195 4.43 -8.91 -8.83
CA ARG A 195 4.62 -8.38 -10.18
C ARG A 195 4.34 -6.89 -10.18
N PRO A 196 5.27 -6.03 -10.64
CA PRO A 196 4.99 -4.61 -10.79
C PRO A 196 4.01 -4.35 -11.94
N ARG A 197 3.43 -3.14 -11.96
CA ARG A 197 2.40 -2.75 -12.93
C ARG A 197 2.83 -2.90 -14.39
N ARG A 198 4.09 -2.59 -14.72
CA ARG A 198 4.65 -2.75 -16.07
C ARG A 198 4.63 -4.19 -16.60
N LEU A 199 4.61 -5.18 -15.70
CA LEU A 199 4.50 -6.60 -16.04
C LEU A 199 3.06 -7.11 -15.95
N GLY A 200 2.07 -6.22 -15.79
CA GLY A 200 0.64 -6.55 -15.73
C GLY A 200 0.08 -6.83 -14.34
N GLY A 201 0.94 -6.80 -13.32
CA GLY A 201 0.54 -6.88 -11.91
C GLY A 201 0.22 -5.51 -11.30
N GLY A 202 0.85 -5.24 -10.17
CA GLY A 202 0.63 -4.07 -9.31
C GLY A 202 -0.58 -4.22 -8.39
N LEU A 203 -0.90 -3.13 -7.70
CA LEU A 203 -2.07 -2.98 -6.86
C LEU A 203 -2.76 -1.65 -7.18
N GLY A 204 -4.05 -1.57 -6.89
CA GLY A 204 -4.86 -0.39 -7.15
C GLY A 204 -5.14 -0.15 -8.63
N GLY A 205 -5.30 1.12 -8.97
CA GLY A 205 -5.66 1.58 -10.31
C GLY A 205 -6.81 2.58 -10.28
N ARG A 206 -7.01 3.22 -11.42
CA ARG A 206 -8.10 4.14 -11.70
C ARG A 206 -9.18 3.38 -12.45
N LYS A 207 -10.45 3.55 -12.07
CA LYS A 207 -11.57 2.77 -12.65
C LYS A 207 -11.71 3.11 -14.14
N GLU A 208 -11.52 4.38 -14.46
CA GLU A 208 -11.51 4.95 -15.81
C GLU A 208 -10.40 4.39 -16.71
N ALA A 209 -9.33 3.81 -16.15
CA ALA A 209 -8.25 3.19 -16.92
C ALA A 209 -8.58 1.76 -17.39
N GLY A 210 -9.76 1.21 -17.03
CA GLY A 210 -10.22 -0.12 -17.46
C GLY A 210 -9.47 -1.31 -16.84
N GLN A 211 -8.45 -1.07 -16.01
CA GLN A 211 -7.68 -2.13 -15.38
C GLN A 211 -7.46 -1.84 -13.90
N LEU A 212 -8.09 -2.62 -13.03
CA LEU A 212 -7.95 -2.53 -11.58
C LEU A 212 -7.22 -3.76 -11.05
N ARG A 213 -6.53 -3.56 -9.92
CA ARG A 213 -6.00 -4.62 -9.07
C ARG A 213 -6.41 -4.33 -7.65
N PHE A 214 -6.80 -5.36 -6.93
CA PHE A 214 -7.31 -5.30 -5.57
C PHE A 214 -6.31 -5.91 -4.59
N GLY A 215 -6.65 -5.88 -3.31
CA GLY A 215 -5.78 -6.32 -2.22
C GLY A 215 -4.71 -5.30 -1.83
N GLY A 216 -4.69 -4.12 -2.44
CA GLY A 216 -3.83 -3.01 -2.00
C GLY A 216 -4.58 -2.07 -1.07
N ILE A 217 -3.86 -1.13 -0.47
CA ILE A 217 -4.47 -0.11 0.38
C ILE A 217 -5.49 0.68 -0.44
N ALA A 218 -5.08 1.23 -1.59
CA ALA A 218 -5.93 2.05 -2.45
C ALA A 218 -7.17 1.33 -3.02
N ARG A 219 -7.20 -0.01 -3.02
CA ARG A 219 -8.27 -0.87 -3.52
C ARG A 219 -8.20 -2.20 -2.74
N PRO A 220 -8.75 -2.27 -1.53
CA PRO A 220 -8.78 -3.51 -0.79
C PRO A 220 -9.69 -4.51 -1.49
N PHE A 221 -9.52 -5.80 -1.19
CA PHE A 221 -10.53 -6.78 -1.57
C PHE A 221 -11.87 -6.40 -0.92
N ARG A 222 -12.97 -6.70 -1.62
CA ARG A 222 -14.31 -6.68 -1.04
C ARG A 222 -14.61 -8.02 -0.41
N ARG A 223 -15.34 -8.01 0.70
CA ARG A 223 -15.77 -9.26 1.34
C ARG A 223 -16.78 -9.95 0.43
N PRO A 224 -16.59 -11.24 0.08
CA PRO A 224 -17.58 -12.01 -0.65
C PRO A 224 -18.92 -12.00 0.11
N PHE A 225 -20.03 -11.95 -0.63
CA PHE A 225 -21.35 -12.05 -0.02
C PHE A 225 -21.53 -13.46 0.54
N SER A 226 -21.72 -13.58 1.86
CA SER A 226 -22.22 -14.83 2.45
C SER A 226 -23.67 -14.98 2.01
N VAL A 227 -23.92 -15.82 1.01
CA VAL A 227 -25.29 -16.17 0.62
C VAL A 227 -25.84 -17.04 1.75
N ASN A 228 -26.52 -16.42 2.71
CA ASN A 228 -27.34 -17.18 3.65
C ASN A 228 -28.50 -17.76 2.83
N ASN A 229 -28.38 -19.05 2.51
CA ASN A 229 -29.34 -19.81 1.69
C ASN A 229 -30.80 -19.64 2.16
N ALA A 230 -31.04 -19.30 3.43
CA ALA A 230 -32.36 -19.03 3.98
C ALA A 230 -33.21 -18.02 3.16
N SER A 231 -32.59 -16.96 2.62
CA SER A 231 -33.34 -15.91 1.89
C SER A 231 -33.71 -16.29 0.45
N LEU A 232 -33.03 -17.27 -0.15
CA LEU A 232 -33.32 -17.72 -1.52
C LEU A 232 -34.47 -18.73 -1.55
N MET A 233 -34.72 -19.43 -0.42
CA MET A 233 -35.82 -20.40 -0.31
C MET A 233 -37.17 -19.69 -0.15
N GLU A 234 -37.23 -18.59 0.63
CA GLU A 234 -38.46 -17.79 0.79
C GLU A 234 -38.93 -17.09 -0.48
N LYS A 235 -38.02 -16.76 -1.41
CA LYS A 235 -38.41 -16.15 -2.69
C LYS A 235 -38.97 -17.17 -3.67
N LYS A 236 -38.60 -18.45 -3.59
CA LYS A 236 -39.16 -19.49 -4.47
C LYS A 236 -40.59 -19.88 -4.10
N THR A 237 -40.98 -19.78 -2.83
CA THR A 237 -42.32 -20.18 -2.37
C THR A 237 -43.40 -19.12 -2.62
N LYS A 238 -43.03 -17.86 -2.88
CA LYS A 238 -44.00 -16.79 -3.19
C LYS A 238 -44.48 -16.75 -4.64
N PHE A 239 -43.85 -17.48 -5.56
CA PHE A 239 -44.26 -17.54 -6.97
C PHE A 239 -45.12 -18.76 -7.32
N HIS A 240 -45.60 -19.50 -6.32
CA HIS A 240 -46.46 -20.68 -6.53
C HIS A 240 -47.78 -20.62 -5.77
N ARG A 241 -48.42 -19.45 -5.77
CA ARG A 241 -49.83 -19.31 -5.39
C ARG A 241 -50.58 -18.68 -6.56
N ASP A 242 -51.09 -19.55 -7.44
CA ASP A 242 -52.27 -19.35 -8.29
C ASP A 242 -53.07 -20.65 -8.22
#